data_AF-A0A382W5V4-F1
#
_entry.id   AF-A0A382W5V4-F1
#
_cell.length_a   1.000
_cell.length_b   1.000
_cell.length_c   1.000
_cell.angle_alpha   90.00
_cell.angle_beta   90.00
_cell.angle_gamma   90.00
#
_symmetry.space_group_name_H-M   'P 1'
#
loop_
_entity.id
_entity.type
_entity.pdbx_description
1 polymer ?
#
loop_
_entity_poly.entity_id
_entity_poly.type
_entity_poly.pdbx_seq_one_letter_code
_entity_poly.pdbx_strand_id
1 'polypeptide(L)'
;VKKYYVYVVELDPQVANLRKFRQKNPEYIMGNGCVYVGQSSREPALRFEQHKEGYKSNKYAREYGIRLRPELYEKYNPIPTRKDAEEIEEMLGKQLRKQGIGVWFN
;
A
#
# COMPACT_ATOMS: atom_id res chain seq x y z
N VAL A 1 23.28 5.38 8.05
CA VAL A 1 22.62 4.16 7.51
C VAL A 1 21.31 4.57 6.86
N LYS A 2 21.03 4.16 5.61
CA LYS A 2 19.75 4.45 4.97
C LYS A 2 18.65 3.64 5.66
N LYS A 3 17.56 4.28 6.07
CA LYS A 3 16.38 3.61 6.63
C LYS A 3 15.34 3.48 5.53
N TYR A 4 14.64 2.34 5.52
CA TYR A 4 13.52 2.08 4.65
C TYR A 4 12.26 1.90 5.49
N TYR A 5 11.12 2.11 4.86
CA TYR A 5 9.82 2.11 5.48
C TYR A 5 8.85 1.42 4.53
N VAL A 6 8.04 0.53 5.07
CA VAL A 6 6.81 0.08 4.41
C VAL A 6 5.64 0.93 4.88
N TYR A 7 4.63 1.06 4.04
CA TYR A 7 3.42 1.81 4.37
C TYR A 7 2.20 1.19 3.68
N VAL A 8 1.06 1.35 4.33
CA VAL A 8 -0.24 0.93 3.82
C VAL A 8 -1.15 2.14 3.80
N VAL A 9 -1.69 2.44 2.62
CA VAL A 9 -2.65 3.52 2.40
C VAL A 9 -4.02 2.88 2.21
N GLU A 10 -5.00 3.31 2.98
CA GLU A 10 -6.41 3.02 2.73
C GLU A 10 -6.84 3.69 1.42
N LEU A 11 -7.40 2.90 0.52
CA LEU A 11 -7.93 3.35 -0.75
C LEU A 11 -9.46 3.42 -0.69
N ASP A 12 -10.00 4.35 -1.47
CA ASP A 12 -11.42 4.44 -1.70
C ASP A 12 -11.95 3.14 -2.35
N PRO A 13 -13.04 2.54 -1.84
CA PRO A 13 -13.61 1.30 -2.38
C PRO A 13 -13.93 1.34 -3.88
N GLN A 14 -14.09 2.53 -4.48
CA GLN A 14 -14.28 2.70 -5.92
C GLN A 14 -13.14 2.09 -6.74
N VAL A 15 -11.93 1.91 -6.19
CA VAL A 15 -10.83 1.22 -6.88
C VAL A 15 -11.18 -0.22 -7.26
N ALA A 16 -12.07 -0.87 -6.52
CA ALA A 16 -12.53 -2.22 -6.83
C ALA A 16 -13.29 -2.30 -8.17
N ASN A 17 -13.87 -1.18 -8.64
CA ASN A 17 -14.53 -1.11 -9.95
C ASN A 17 -13.53 -1.03 -11.10
N LEU A 18 -12.26 -0.73 -10.83
CA LEU A 18 -11.23 -0.62 -11.85
C LEU A 18 -10.80 -2.02 -12.31
N ARG A 19 -10.97 -2.30 -13.61
CA ARG A 19 -10.71 -3.61 -14.20
C ARG A 19 -9.32 -4.18 -13.84
N LYS A 20 -8.28 -3.35 -13.90
CA LYS A 20 -6.91 -3.76 -13.54
C LYS A 20 -6.79 -4.14 -12.05
N PHE A 21 -7.39 -3.36 -11.16
CA PHE A 21 -7.37 -3.62 -9.72
C PHE A 21 -8.10 -4.91 -9.40
N ARG A 22 -9.30 -5.11 -9.98
CA ARG A 22 -10.09 -6.34 -9.79
C ARG A 22 -9.39 -7.58 -10.30
N GLN A 23 -8.71 -7.51 -11.45
CA GLN A 23 -7.94 -8.64 -11.98
C GLN A 23 -6.79 -9.07 -11.06
N LYS A 24 -6.16 -8.13 -10.35
CA LYS A 24 -5.10 -8.42 -9.37
C LYS A 24 -5.64 -8.91 -8.03
N ASN A 25 -6.95 -8.79 -7.80
CA ASN A 25 -7.60 -9.16 -6.54
C ASN A 25 -8.84 -10.03 -6.82
N PRO A 26 -8.65 -11.26 -7.35
CA PRO A 26 -9.75 -12.17 -7.65
C PRO A 26 -10.52 -12.63 -6.40
N GLU A 27 -9.84 -12.68 -5.25
CA GLU A 27 -10.40 -13.10 -3.96
C GLU A 27 -10.98 -11.92 -3.15
N TYR A 28 -11.06 -10.72 -3.73
CA TYR A 28 -11.58 -9.55 -3.03
C TYR A 28 -13.06 -9.73 -2.64
N ILE A 29 -13.35 -9.54 -1.36
CA ILE A 29 -14.70 -9.53 -0.80
C ILE A 29 -15.19 -8.08 -0.77
N MET A 30 -16.27 -7.82 -1.48
CA MET A 30 -16.87 -6.48 -1.53
C MET A 30 -17.19 -5.97 -0.13
N GLY A 31 -16.61 -4.84 0.25
CA GLY A 31 -16.80 -4.23 1.58
C GLY A 31 -15.65 -4.46 2.57
N ASN A 32 -14.71 -5.38 2.29
CA ASN A 32 -13.54 -5.61 3.15
C ASN A 32 -12.47 -4.52 3.04
N GLY A 33 -12.74 -3.44 2.30
CA GLY A 33 -11.83 -2.32 2.09
C GLY A 33 -10.80 -2.58 1.00
N CYS A 34 -10.16 -1.50 0.56
CA CYS A 34 -9.10 -1.54 -0.42
C CYS A 34 -7.88 -0.80 0.14
N VAL A 35 -6.68 -1.29 -0.16
CA VAL A 35 -5.43 -0.73 0.34
C VAL A 35 -4.34 -0.75 -0.71
N TYR A 36 -3.42 0.19 -0.61
CA TYR A 36 -2.18 0.25 -1.36
C TYR A 36 -1.01 -0.02 -0.43
N VAL A 37 -0.18 -1.01 -0.73
CA VAL A 37 1.05 -1.30 0.00
C VAL A 37 2.22 -0.82 -0.83
N GLY A 38 3.14 -0.12 -0.18
CA GLY A 38 4.35 0.38 -0.82
C GLY A 38 5.52 0.45 0.16
N GLN A 39 6.74 0.51 -0.38
CA GLN A 39 7.94 0.84 0.37
C GLN A 39 8.57 2.17 -0.07
N SER A 40 9.34 2.79 0.82
CA SER A 40 10.13 3.98 0.53
C SER A 40 11.32 4.14 1.47
N SER A 41 12.32 4.92 1.05
CA SER A 41 13.35 5.45 1.94
C SER A 41 12.92 6.72 2.70
N ARG A 42 11.71 7.21 2.44
CA ARG A 42 11.08 8.34 3.14
C ARG A 42 10.06 7.82 4.13
N GLU A 43 9.78 8.63 5.15
CA GLU A 43 8.74 8.30 6.12
C GLU A 43 7.37 8.15 5.44
N PRO A 44 6.51 7.24 5.91
CA PRO A 44 5.19 6.98 5.34
C PRO A 44 4.34 8.24 5.12
N ALA A 45 4.32 9.17 6.10
CA ALA A 45 3.56 10.41 6.02
C ALA A 45 4.03 11.31 4.87
N LEU A 46 5.33 11.60 4.80
CA LEU A 46 5.94 12.37 3.72
C LEU A 46 5.73 11.69 2.36
N ARG A 47 5.86 10.36 2.33
CA ARG A 47 5.67 9.59 1.10
C ARG A 47 4.23 9.64 0.60
N PHE A 48 3.26 9.62 1.53
CA PHE A 48 1.84 9.76 1.22
C PHE A 48 1.51 11.16 0.70
N GLU A 49 2.04 12.21 1.33
CA GLU A 49 1.90 13.58 0.83
C GLU A 49 2.43 13.73 -0.60
N GLN A 50 3.64 13.19 -0.88
CA GLN A 50 4.19 13.16 -2.23
C GLN A 50 3.27 12.46 -3.24
N HIS A 51 2.57 11.41 -2.83
CA HIS A 51 1.57 10.78 -3.70
C HIS A 51 0.43 11.74 -4.01
N LYS A 52 -0.09 12.46 -3.02
CA LYS A 52 -1.19 13.44 -3.21
C LYS A 52 -0.78 14.61 -4.09
N GLU A 53 0.47 15.06 -3.99
CA GLU A 53 1.05 16.11 -4.84
C GLU A 53 1.35 15.65 -6.27
N GLY A 54 1.31 14.33 -6.54
CA GLY A 54 1.64 13.77 -7.84
C GLY A 54 3.14 13.56 -8.08
N TYR A 55 3.97 13.77 -7.06
CA TYR A 55 5.42 13.55 -7.15
C TYR A 55 5.75 12.06 -7.00
N LYS A 56 6.31 11.46 -8.06
CA LYS A 56 6.65 10.02 -8.14
C LYS A 56 5.50 9.14 -7.61
N SER A 57 4.26 9.51 -7.96
CA SER A 57 3.08 8.95 -7.34
C SER A 57 2.54 7.73 -8.06
N ASN A 58 1.91 6.81 -7.33
CA ASN A 58 1.05 5.80 -7.93
C ASN A 58 -0.35 6.39 -8.14
N LYS A 59 -0.97 6.12 -9.30
CA LYS A 59 -2.33 6.56 -9.61
C LYS A 59 -3.33 6.22 -8.49
N TYR A 60 -3.28 5.01 -7.95
CA TYR A 60 -4.19 4.56 -6.90
C TYR A 60 -3.97 5.34 -5.59
N ALA A 61 -2.74 5.47 -5.14
CA ALA A 61 -2.42 6.20 -3.91
C ALA A 61 -2.72 7.70 -4.02
N ARG A 62 -2.54 8.30 -5.20
CA ARG A 62 -2.82 9.72 -5.46
C ARG A 62 -4.32 10.01 -5.47
N GLU A 63 -5.05 9.33 -6.36
CA GLU A 63 -6.45 9.65 -6.65
C GLU A 63 -7.39 9.04 -5.62
N TYR A 64 -7.11 7.83 -5.16
CA TYR A 64 -7.99 7.07 -4.27
C TYR A 64 -7.43 6.92 -2.85
N GLY A 65 -6.22 7.39 -2.56
CA GLY A 65 -5.67 7.35 -1.21
C GLY A 65 -6.43 8.26 -0.26
N ILE A 66 -7.02 7.64 0.78
CA ILE A 66 -7.78 8.29 1.86
C ILE A 66 -6.85 8.66 3.01
N ARG A 67 -6.16 7.67 3.60
CA ARG A 67 -5.31 7.84 4.79
C ARG A 67 -4.31 6.70 4.93
N LEU A 68 -3.29 6.89 5.76
CA LEU A 68 -2.38 5.82 6.17
C LEU A 68 -3.02 4.93 7.24
N ARG A 69 -2.70 3.63 7.20
CA ARG A 69 -3.11 2.62 8.20
C ARG A 69 -1.87 2.09 8.94
N PRO A 70 -1.29 2.86 9.88
CA PRO A 70 -0.07 2.48 10.60
C PRO A 70 -0.20 1.15 11.33
N GLU A 71 -1.40 0.81 11.81
CA GLU A 71 -1.71 -0.48 12.45
C GLU A 71 -1.30 -1.72 11.61
N LEU A 72 -1.23 -1.59 10.29
CA LEU A 72 -0.88 -2.70 9.39
C LEU A 72 0.62 -2.82 9.13
N TYR A 73 1.40 -1.76 9.31
CA TYR A 73 2.79 -1.72 8.85
C TYR A 73 3.82 -1.20 9.85
N GLU A 74 3.39 -0.45 10.87
CA GLU A 74 4.29 0.25 11.79
C GLU A 74 5.23 -0.69 12.53
N LYS A 75 4.75 -1.90 12.86
CA LYS A 75 5.54 -2.96 13.51
C LYS A 75 6.78 -3.43 12.74
N TYR A 76 6.83 -3.18 11.43
CA TYR A 76 7.96 -3.56 10.59
C TYR A 76 8.98 -2.44 10.41
N ASN A 77 8.61 -1.20 10.77
CA ASN A 77 9.44 -0.03 10.55
C ASN A 77 10.28 0.30 11.79
N PRO A 78 11.48 0.88 11.61
CA PRO A 78 12.20 1.09 10.36
C PRO A 78 12.95 -0.17 9.89
N ILE A 79 13.10 -0.30 8.57
CA ILE A 79 13.74 -1.45 7.93
C ILE A 79 15.18 -1.09 7.51
N PRO A 80 16.18 -1.95 7.79
CA PRO A 80 17.59 -1.63 7.56
C PRO A 80 17.99 -1.68 6.07
N THR A 81 17.41 -2.57 5.27
CA THR A 81 17.75 -2.72 3.85
C THR A 81 16.56 -2.54 2.93
N ARG A 82 16.82 -2.14 1.69
CA ARG A 82 15.78 -2.03 0.67
C ARG A 82 15.15 -3.40 0.37
N LYS A 83 15.99 -4.44 0.32
CA LYS A 83 15.55 -5.79 -0.03
C LYS A 83 14.54 -6.32 1.00
N ASP A 84 14.84 -6.14 2.28
CA ASP A 84 13.91 -6.50 3.36
C ASP A 84 12.58 -5.73 3.22
N ALA A 85 12.62 -4.46 2.82
CA ALA A 85 11.41 -3.66 2.61
C ALA A 85 10.58 -4.15 1.41
N GLU A 86 11.23 -4.58 0.33
CA GLU A 86 10.59 -5.20 -0.82
C GLU A 86 9.96 -6.56 -0.44
N GLU A 87 10.64 -7.37 0.37
CA GLU A 87 10.09 -8.64 0.88
C GLU A 87 8.89 -8.45 1.82
N ILE A 88 8.96 -7.45 2.72
CA ILE A 88 7.85 -7.12 3.64
C ILE A 88 6.66 -6.54 2.89
N GLU A 89 6.89 -5.69 1.89
CA GLU A 89 5.83 -5.16 1.01
C GLU A 89 5.05 -6.30 0.34
N GLU A 90 5.77 -7.25 -0.27
CA GLU A 90 5.16 -8.39 -0.95
C GLU A 90 4.41 -9.29 0.04
N MET A 91 5.02 -9.59 1.19
CA MET A 91 4.42 -10.40 2.25
C MET A 91 3.11 -9.78 2.75
N LEU A 92 3.13 -8.48 3.08
CA LEU A 92 1.94 -7.73 3.51
C LEU A 92 0.86 -7.75 2.44
N GLY A 93 1.25 -7.49 1.18
CA GLY A 93 0.33 -7.48 0.07
C GLY A 93 -0.38 -8.82 -0.13
N LYS A 94 0.37 -9.92 -0.07
CA LYS A 94 -0.18 -11.28 -0.17
C LYS A 94 -1.07 -11.63 1.03
N GLN A 95 -0.65 -11.28 2.25
CA GLN A 95 -1.42 -11.56 3.47
C GLN A 95 -2.78 -10.85 3.46
N LEU A 96 -2.81 -9.56 3.11
CA LEU A 96 -4.03 -8.78 3.06
C LEU A 96 -4.98 -9.27 1.95
N ARG A 97 -4.43 -9.70 0.79
CA ARG A 97 -5.24 -10.35 -0.26
C ARG A 97 -5.92 -11.63 0.22
N LYS A 98 -5.20 -12.47 0.97
CA LYS A 98 -5.76 -13.71 1.55
C LYS A 98 -6.89 -13.44 2.55
N GLN A 99 -6.93 -12.25 3.16
CA GLN A 99 -8.01 -11.82 4.04
C GLN A 99 -9.23 -11.27 3.26
N GLY A 100 -9.20 -11.33 1.92
CA GLY A 100 -10.25 -10.80 1.06
C GLY A 100 -10.23 -9.28 0.92
N ILE A 101 -9.15 -8.61 1.32
CA ILE A 101 -8.96 -7.16 1.14
C ILE A 101 -8.46 -6.90 -0.28
N GLY A 102 -8.94 -5.83 -0.91
CA GLY A 102 -8.46 -5.42 -2.22
C GLY A 102 -7.09 -4.76 -2.08
N VAL A 103 -6.03 -5.36 -2.62
CA VAL A 103 -4.66 -4.83 -2.44
C VAL A 103 -4.01 -4.49 -3.77
N TRP A 104 -3.38 -3.32 -3.81
CA TRP A 104 -2.43 -2.96 -4.86
C TRP A 104 -1.04 -2.72 -4.30
N PHE A 105 -0.04 -3.37 -4.88
CA PHE A 105 1.39 -3.14 -4.65
C PHE A 105 2.10 -3.39 -5.98
N ASN A 106 3.33 -2.90 -6.14
CA ASN A 106 4.01 -2.84 -7.44
C ASN A 106 5.33 -3.56 -7.46
#